data_AF-A0A671M3V2-F1
#
_entry.id   AF-A0A671M3V2-F1
#
_cell.length_a   1.000
_cell.length_b   1.000
_cell.length_c   1.000
_cell.angle_alpha   90.00
_cell.angle_beta   90.00
_cell.angle_gamma   90.00
#
_symmetry.space_group_name_H-M   'P 1'
#
loop_
_entity.id
_entity.type
_entity.pdbx_description
1 polymer ?
#
loop_
_entity_poly.entity_id
_entity_poly.type
_entity_poly.pdbx_seq_one_letter_code
_entity_poly.pdbx_strand_id
1 'polypeptide(L)'
;QMNPAALAKMIQYFDENKMHVNLHAVSHDICVQTNNLKLRMCSAGKRQNMSKILSLKEKRVLCSASSNVIATRPTVVTGENSEHILLFPPGNSPMDTLLNNTDRNNCVVFYSSNSPCVETCIKSTDNIFPGLANWTNVRKEGMNVFVFGKLRKYVGKETGNDFLIINMLMPLYRCTSTNVVECQNCLKDDAVNPFCLPGKKSILLYFQEMLLSVIELFLS
;
A
#
# COMPACT_ATOMS: atom_id res chain seq x y z
N GLN A 1 15.60 8.56 6.31
CA GLN A 1 15.06 7.45 5.49
C GLN A 1 14.09 6.64 6.35
N MET A 2 13.04 6.05 5.77
CA MET A 2 12.06 5.24 6.50
C MET A 2 12.71 3.96 7.05
N ASN A 3 12.41 3.60 8.30
CA ASN A 3 12.88 2.36 8.91
C ASN A 3 11.92 1.20 8.59
N PRO A 4 12.36 0.13 7.89
CA PRO A 4 11.47 -0.98 7.53
C PRO A 4 10.84 -1.70 8.73
N ALA A 5 11.55 -1.79 9.87
CA ALA A 5 11.01 -2.41 11.08
C ALA A 5 9.96 -1.53 11.78
N ALA A 6 10.11 -0.20 11.72
CA ALA A 6 9.06 0.71 12.19
C ALA A 6 7.82 0.60 11.29
N LEU A 7 8.03 0.54 9.98
CA LEU A 7 6.94 0.36 9.02
C LEU A 7 6.21 -0.98 9.22
N ALA A 8 6.93 -2.07 9.50
CA ALA A 8 6.32 -3.36 9.79
C ALA A 8 5.35 -3.30 10.98
N LYS A 9 5.71 -2.60 12.05
CA LYS A 9 4.82 -2.41 13.21
C LYS A 9 3.59 -1.56 12.85
N MET A 10 3.74 -0.55 11.98
CA MET A 10 2.60 0.24 11.50
C MET A 10 1.63 -0.62 10.68
N ILE A 11 2.16 -1.40 9.74
CA ILE A 11 1.33 -2.25 8.88
C ILE A 11 0.67 -3.37 9.69
N GLN A 12 1.37 -3.97 10.65
CA GLN A 12 0.78 -4.92 11.59
C GLN A 12 -0.44 -4.31 12.29
N TYR A 13 -0.34 -3.09 12.80
CA TYR A 13 -1.46 -2.39 13.40
C TYR A 13 -2.61 -2.17 12.40
N PHE A 14 -2.34 -1.82 11.13
CA PHE A 14 -3.38 -1.64 10.11
C PHE A 14 -4.12 -2.94 9.81
N ASP A 15 -3.37 -4.04 9.66
CA ASP A 15 -3.91 -5.35 9.36
C ASP A 15 -4.77 -5.89 10.51
N GLU A 16 -4.31 -5.75 11.76
CA GLU A 16 -5.07 -6.12 12.96
C GLU A 16 -6.38 -5.35 13.10
N ASN A 17 -6.42 -4.12 12.57
CA ASN A 17 -7.62 -3.26 12.56
C ASN A 17 -8.40 -3.34 11.22
N LYS A 18 -8.08 -4.30 10.34
CA LYS A 18 -8.75 -4.57 9.05
C LYS A 18 -8.82 -3.35 8.12
N MET A 19 -7.77 -2.53 8.14
CA MET A 19 -7.72 -1.31 7.35
C MET A 19 -7.11 -1.61 5.97
N HIS A 20 -7.91 -1.57 4.90
CA HIS A 20 -7.48 -2.09 3.60
C HIS A 20 -6.62 -1.12 2.77
N VAL A 21 -6.98 0.15 2.70
CA VAL A 21 -6.19 1.19 2.05
C VAL A 21 -6.29 2.45 2.87
N ASN A 22 -5.14 2.96 3.34
CA ASN A 22 -5.11 4.06 4.28
C ASN A 22 -3.93 4.98 4.05
N LEU A 23 -4.10 6.17 4.57
CA LEU A 23 -3.11 7.22 4.60
C LEU A 23 -2.92 7.69 6.00
N HIS A 24 -1.66 7.84 6.36
CA HIS A 24 -1.34 8.21 7.72
C HIS A 24 -0.19 9.20 7.80
N ALA A 25 -0.48 10.33 8.44
CA ALA A 25 0.53 11.28 8.89
C ALA A 25 1.00 10.90 10.30
N VAL A 26 2.29 10.60 10.44
CA VAL A 26 2.97 10.20 11.68
C VAL A 26 4.13 11.14 11.98
N SER A 27 4.43 11.36 13.26
CA SER A 27 5.62 12.13 13.60
C SER A 27 6.90 11.42 13.12
N HIS A 28 7.92 12.21 12.80
CA HIS A 28 9.19 11.72 12.27
C HIS A 28 9.78 10.57 13.08
N ASP A 29 9.77 10.70 14.41
CA ASP A 29 10.34 9.72 15.33
C ASP A 29 9.73 8.32 15.18
N ILE A 30 8.42 8.26 14.89
CA ILE A 30 7.70 6.99 14.71
C ILE A 30 8.18 6.28 13.43
N CYS A 31 8.62 7.03 12.41
CA CYS A 31 9.07 6.47 11.13
C CYS A 31 10.49 5.95 11.16
N VAL A 32 11.31 6.46 12.09
CA VAL A 32 12.74 6.17 12.16
C VAL A 32 13.10 5.28 13.35
N GLN A 33 12.32 5.31 14.44
CA GLN A 33 12.59 4.54 15.65
C GLN A 33 11.66 3.34 15.82
N THR A 34 12.19 2.23 16.34
CA THR A 34 11.43 1.00 16.60
C THR A 34 10.88 0.90 18.02
N ASN A 35 11.36 1.71 18.96
CA ASN A 35 11.31 1.37 20.39
C ASN A 35 10.13 1.97 21.15
N ASN A 36 9.29 2.82 20.54
CA ASN A 36 8.19 3.51 21.24
C ASN A 36 6.95 3.73 20.35
N LEU A 37 6.60 2.73 19.54
CA LEU A 37 5.48 2.87 18.60
C LEU A 37 4.11 2.80 19.32
N LYS A 38 3.74 3.84 20.07
CA LYS A 38 2.36 4.06 20.52
C LYS A 38 1.59 4.75 19.40
N LEU A 39 1.17 3.97 18.40
CA LEU A 39 0.26 4.44 17.36
C LEU A 39 -1.10 4.80 17.96
N ARG A 40 -1.31 6.07 18.29
CA ARG A 40 -2.62 6.63 18.65
C ARG A 40 -3.33 7.12 17.39
N MET A 41 -3.76 6.18 16.56
CA MET A 41 -4.33 6.52 15.25
C MET A 41 -5.80 6.89 15.36
N CYS A 42 -6.59 6.12 16.11
CA CYS A 42 -8.02 6.33 16.26
C CYS A 42 -8.42 6.08 17.71
N SER A 43 -9.27 6.93 18.29
CA SER A 43 -9.87 6.63 19.60
C SER A 43 -10.66 5.33 19.52
N ALA A 44 -10.72 4.56 20.62
CA ALA A 44 -11.37 3.25 20.64
C ALA A 44 -12.83 3.28 20.14
N GLY A 45 -13.58 4.34 20.47
CA GLY A 45 -14.95 4.55 19.96
C GLY A 45 -15.01 4.82 18.44
N LYS A 46 -14.07 5.61 17.88
CA LYS A 46 -14.00 5.83 16.43
C LYS A 46 -13.56 4.57 15.66
N ARG A 47 -12.77 3.66 16.27
CA ARG A 47 -12.38 2.37 15.66
C ARG A 47 -13.56 1.43 15.42
N GLN A 48 -14.41 1.24 16.43
CA GLN A 48 -15.61 0.40 16.31
C GLN A 48 -16.60 0.98 15.28
N ASN A 49 -16.74 2.31 15.26
CA ASN A 49 -17.51 2.99 14.22
C ASN A 49 -16.87 2.85 12.84
N MET A 50 -15.53 2.88 12.70
CA MET A 50 -14.90 2.81 11.38
C MET A 50 -15.10 1.47 10.68
N SER A 51 -14.97 0.33 11.38
CA SER A 51 -15.31 -0.97 10.77
C SER A 51 -16.78 -1.00 10.33
N LYS A 52 -17.68 -0.36 11.10
CA LYS A 52 -19.10 -0.27 10.79
C LYS A 52 -19.36 0.68 9.61
N ILE A 53 -18.74 1.86 9.57
CA ILE A 53 -18.86 2.87 8.51
C ILE A 53 -18.27 2.35 7.19
N LEU A 54 -17.09 1.73 7.21
CA LEU A 54 -16.49 1.08 6.04
C LEU A 54 -17.32 -0.14 5.58
N SER A 55 -18.03 -0.82 6.49
CA SER A 55 -18.99 -1.88 6.13
C SER A 55 -20.28 -1.34 5.50
N LEU A 56 -20.65 -0.10 5.81
CA LEU A 56 -21.79 0.62 5.23
C LEU A 56 -21.48 1.20 3.83
N LYS A 57 -20.31 0.90 3.25
CA LYS A 57 -19.84 1.38 1.94
C LYS A 57 -19.70 2.90 1.82
N GLU A 58 -19.60 3.64 2.93
CA GLU A 58 -19.23 5.04 2.86
C GLU A 58 -17.82 5.18 2.29
N LYS A 59 -17.67 6.09 1.31
CA LYS A 59 -16.50 6.15 0.41
C LYS A 59 -15.17 6.37 1.15
N ARG A 60 -15.19 7.07 2.29
CA ARG A 60 -13.99 7.59 2.97
C ARG A 60 -14.27 7.80 4.46
N VAL A 61 -13.32 7.45 5.32
CA VAL A 61 -13.40 7.74 6.76
C VAL A 61 -12.14 8.47 7.22
N LEU A 62 -12.32 9.69 7.72
CA LEU A 62 -11.31 10.47 8.43
C LEU A 62 -11.31 10.06 9.90
N CYS A 63 -10.21 9.52 10.39
CA CYS A 63 -10.21 8.84 11.67
C CYS A 63 -9.00 9.23 12.53
N SER A 64 -9.04 10.43 13.09
CA SER A 64 -8.35 10.77 14.34
C SER A 64 -8.98 12.02 14.96
N ALA A 65 -8.49 12.48 16.12
CA ALA A 65 -8.85 13.79 16.66
C ALA A 65 -8.17 14.94 15.88
N SER A 66 -7.07 14.62 15.16
CA SER A 66 -6.26 15.54 14.37
C SER A 66 -6.45 15.40 12.85
N SER A 67 -7.36 14.54 12.39
CA SER A 67 -7.56 14.21 10.95
C SER A 67 -6.34 13.62 10.22
N ASN A 68 -5.33 13.13 10.95
CA ASN A 68 -4.08 12.57 10.41
C ASN A 68 -4.21 11.17 9.77
N VAL A 69 -5.43 10.62 9.64
CA VAL A 69 -5.66 9.29 9.07
C VAL A 69 -6.85 9.35 8.12
N ILE A 70 -6.68 8.87 6.89
CA ILE A 70 -7.76 8.68 5.93
C ILE A 70 -7.77 7.21 5.53
N ALA A 71 -8.92 6.55 5.65
CA ALA A 71 -9.12 5.18 5.22
C ALA A 71 -10.21 5.12 4.14
N THR A 72 -10.07 4.20 3.20
CA THR A 72 -11.11 3.88 2.21
C THR A 72 -11.22 2.37 2.00
N ARG A 73 -12.34 1.95 1.40
CA ARG A 73 -12.56 0.58 0.93
C ARG A 73 -13.05 0.63 -0.51
N PRO A 74 -12.66 -0.33 -1.38
CA PRO A 74 -13.13 -0.35 -2.76
C PRO A 74 -14.65 -0.51 -2.79
N THR A 75 -15.32 0.24 -3.66
CA THR A 75 -16.78 0.17 -3.83
C THR A 75 -17.13 -0.82 -4.91
N VAL A 76 -17.80 -1.92 -4.53
CA VAL A 76 -18.29 -2.95 -5.47
C VAL A 76 -19.27 -2.36 -6.52
N VAL A 77 -19.91 -1.24 -6.19
CA VAL A 77 -20.92 -0.59 -7.04
C VAL A 77 -20.30 0.21 -8.20
N THR A 78 -19.19 0.90 -7.98
CA THR A 78 -18.52 1.70 -9.02
C THR A 78 -17.34 0.97 -9.67
N GLY A 79 -16.86 -0.12 -9.06
CA GLY A 79 -15.66 -0.82 -9.51
C GLY A 79 -14.35 -0.03 -9.30
N GLU A 80 -14.42 1.12 -8.64
CA GLU A 80 -13.29 2.03 -8.46
C GLU A 80 -12.31 1.49 -7.41
N ASN A 81 -11.02 1.49 -7.76
CA ASN A 81 -9.97 1.04 -6.85
C ASN A 81 -9.72 2.09 -5.76
N SER A 82 -9.45 1.63 -4.54
CA SER A 82 -9.21 2.50 -3.38
C SER A 82 -8.05 3.46 -3.56
N GLU A 83 -7.00 3.06 -4.27
CA GLU A 83 -5.88 3.93 -4.59
C GLU A 83 -6.33 5.14 -5.41
N HIS A 84 -7.18 4.91 -6.41
CA HIS A 84 -7.76 5.96 -7.24
C HIS A 84 -8.65 6.90 -6.41
N ILE A 85 -9.52 6.34 -5.56
CA ILE A 85 -10.39 7.11 -4.66
C ILE A 85 -9.59 8.07 -3.77
N LEU A 86 -8.39 7.69 -3.35
CA LEU A 86 -7.56 8.50 -2.47
C LEU A 86 -6.70 9.53 -3.20
N LEU A 87 -6.30 9.24 -4.43
CA LEU A 87 -5.36 10.06 -5.20
C LEU A 87 -6.03 10.96 -6.24
N PHE A 88 -7.32 10.76 -6.51
CA PHE A 88 -8.06 11.49 -7.54
C PHE A 88 -9.16 12.41 -6.96
N PRO A 89 -9.42 13.58 -7.59
CA PRO A 89 -8.58 14.21 -8.63
C PRO A 89 -7.30 14.82 -8.02
N PRO A 90 -6.18 14.84 -8.75
CA PRO A 90 -4.95 15.49 -8.27
C PRO A 90 -5.18 16.95 -7.90
N GLY A 91 -4.66 17.38 -6.75
CA GLY A 91 -4.82 18.73 -6.22
C GLY A 91 -6.11 18.96 -5.44
N ASN A 92 -7.08 18.03 -5.47
CA ASN A 92 -8.32 18.08 -4.70
C ASN A 92 -8.79 16.68 -4.24
N SER A 93 -7.84 15.77 -4.04
CA SER A 93 -8.10 14.43 -3.56
C SER A 93 -8.15 14.42 -2.02
N PRO A 94 -8.67 13.33 -1.39
CA PRO A 94 -8.53 13.12 0.05
C PRO A 94 -7.08 13.25 0.50
N MET A 95 -6.16 12.80 -0.34
CA MET A 95 -4.77 12.96 -0.09
C MET A 95 -4.35 14.41 0.07
N ASP A 96 -4.71 15.25 -0.89
CA ASP A 96 -4.26 16.64 -0.91
C ASP A 96 -4.76 17.34 0.36
N THR A 97 -5.97 17.01 0.78
CA THR A 97 -6.50 17.43 2.09
C THR A 97 -5.62 16.97 3.26
N LEU A 98 -5.18 15.71 3.31
CA LEU A 98 -4.29 15.23 4.37
C LEU A 98 -2.93 15.93 4.32
N LEU A 99 -2.32 16.04 3.15
CA LEU A 99 -0.98 16.62 2.98
C LEU A 99 -0.95 18.09 3.39
N ASN A 100 -1.98 18.86 3.02
CA ASN A 100 -2.11 20.28 3.38
C ASN A 100 -2.25 20.51 4.89
N ASN A 101 -2.80 19.53 5.61
CA ASN A 101 -2.99 19.59 7.06
C ASN A 101 -1.87 18.91 7.86
N THR A 102 -0.85 18.38 7.18
CA THR A 102 0.24 17.61 7.81
C THR A 102 1.52 18.42 7.85
N ASP A 103 2.10 18.60 9.05
CA ASP A 103 3.42 19.21 9.23
C ASP A 103 4.48 18.55 8.32
N ARG A 104 5.38 19.34 7.73
CA ARG A 104 6.40 18.82 6.78
C ARG A 104 7.38 17.84 7.43
N ASN A 105 7.62 17.94 8.73
CA ASN A 105 8.51 17.05 9.48
C ASN A 105 7.86 15.68 9.73
N ASN A 106 6.53 15.59 9.66
CA ASN A 106 5.82 14.32 9.76
C ASN A 106 6.05 13.48 8.50
N CYS A 107 6.03 12.16 8.65
CA CYS A 107 6.02 11.25 7.53
C CYS A 107 4.59 10.95 7.11
N VAL A 108 4.40 10.69 5.82
CA VAL A 108 3.12 10.25 5.27
C VAL A 108 3.29 8.85 4.71
N VAL A 109 2.52 7.91 5.25
CA VAL A 109 2.50 6.51 4.82
C VAL A 109 1.23 6.27 4.03
N PHE A 110 1.38 5.94 2.74
CA PHE A 110 0.33 5.35 1.93
C PHE A 110 0.40 3.85 2.01
N TYR A 111 -0.63 3.22 2.57
CA TYR A 111 -0.73 1.76 2.61
C TYR A 111 -1.87 1.27 1.73
N SER A 112 -1.60 0.26 0.90
CA SER A 112 -2.61 -0.57 0.26
C SER A 112 -2.40 -2.06 0.56
N SER A 113 -3.47 -2.78 0.90
CA SER A 113 -3.40 -4.23 1.14
C SER A 113 -2.89 -5.01 -0.08
N ASN A 114 -3.04 -4.46 -1.29
CA ASN A 114 -2.58 -5.07 -2.52
C ASN A 114 -1.64 -4.12 -3.27
N SER A 115 -0.81 -4.69 -4.14
CA SER A 115 -0.04 -3.92 -5.10
C SER A 115 -0.96 -3.08 -5.98
N PRO A 116 -0.53 -1.89 -6.43
CA PRO A 116 -1.24 -1.08 -7.40
C PRO A 116 -1.67 -1.92 -8.59
N CYS A 117 -2.88 -1.66 -9.07
CA CYS A 117 -3.45 -2.38 -10.19
C CYS A 117 -2.81 -1.94 -11.51
N VAL A 118 -2.26 -2.87 -12.30
CA VAL A 118 -1.54 -2.51 -13.53
C VAL A 118 -2.47 -1.82 -14.53
N GLU A 119 -3.61 -2.42 -14.85
CA GLU A 119 -4.50 -1.88 -15.90
C GLU A 119 -5.08 -0.51 -15.54
N THR A 120 -5.76 -0.39 -14.39
CA THR A 120 -6.44 0.85 -14.03
C THR A 120 -5.53 1.86 -13.33
N CYS A 121 -4.64 1.43 -12.44
CA CYS A 121 -3.88 2.34 -11.58
C CYS A 121 -2.61 2.83 -12.28
N ILE A 122 -2.09 2.08 -13.26
CA ILE A 122 -0.80 2.37 -13.90
C ILE A 122 -0.98 2.69 -15.39
N LYS A 123 -1.68 1.83 -16.14
CA LYS A 123 -1.77 1.92 -17.62
C LYS A 123 -2.96 2.73 -18.14
N SER A 124 -3.94 3.08 -17.29
CA SER A 124 -5.10 3.86 -17.73
C SER A 124 -4.75 5.34 -17.95
N THR A 125 -5.66 6.07 -18.60
CA THR A 125 -5.56 7.53 -18.74
C THR A 125 -5.72 8.24 -17.39
N ASP A 126 -6.52 7.66 -16.50
CA ASP A 126 -6.76 8.14 -15.13
C ASP A 126 -5.88 7.37 -14.12
N ASN A 127 -4.61 7.14 -14.48
CA ASN A 127 -3.66 6.45 -13.62
C ASN A 127 -3.28 7.30 -12.39
N ILE A 128 -2.59 6.67 -11.43
CA ILE A 128 -2.27 7.29 -10.14
C ILE A 128 -1.04 8.20 -10.20
N PHE A 129 -0.29 8.25 -11.31
CA PHE A 129 0.98 8.97 -11.38
C PHE A 129 0.85 10.48 -11.16
N PRO A 130 -0.14 11.19 -11.73
CA PRO A 130 -0.35 12.60 -11.43
C PRO A 130 -0.61 12.84 -9.93
N GLY A 131 -1.37 11.96 -9.29
CA GLY A 131 -1.62 12.02 -7.86
C GLY A 131 -0.34 11.84 -7.04
N LEU A 132 0.48 10.84 -7.37
CA LEU A 132 1.76 10.59 -6.69
C LEU A 132 2.76 11.74 -6.93
N ALA A 133 2.89 12.22 -8.17
CA ALA A 133 3.77 13.33 -8.53
C ALA A 133 3.39 14.64 -7.82
N ASN A 134 2.10 14.89 -7.60
CA ASN A 134 1.64 16.05 -6.85
C ASN A 134 2.23 16.06 -5.42
N TRP A 135 2.39 14.90 -4.78
CA TRP A 135 2.95 14.85 -3.42
C TRP A 135 4.40 15.27 -3.39
N THR A 136 5.19 14.77 -4.35
CA THR A 136 6.61 15.09 -4.44
C THR A 136 6.77 16.60 -4.57
N ASN A 137 5.84 17.28 -5.23
CA ASN A 137 5.82 18.74 -5.32
C ASN A 137 5.39 19.43 -4.02
N VAL A 138 4.31 18.98 -3.37
CA VAL A 138 3.76 19.59 -2.14
C VAL A 138 4.67 19.35 -0.92
N ARG A 139 5.38 18.22 -0.90
CA ARG A 139 6.21 17.76 0.23
C ARG A 139 7.61 17.33 -0.23
N LYS A 140 8.30 18.17 -1.03
CA LYS A 140 9.65 17.89 -1.58
C LYS A 140 10.67 17.34 -0.59
N GLU A 141 10.61 17.79 0.67
CA GLU A 141 11.53 17.39 1.75
C GLU A 141 10.88 16.43 2.78
N GLY A 142 9.58 16.16 2.63
CA GLY A 142 8.83 15.31 3.55
C GLY A 142 9.10 13.83 3.32
N MET A 143 9.08 13.05 4.40
CA MET A 143 9.22 11.59 4.29
C MET A 143 7.89 10.97 3.85
N ASN A 144 7.71 10.77 2.54
CA ASN A 144 6.52 10.13 1.97
C ASN A 144 6.88 8.73 1.49
N VAL A 145 6.05 7.73 1.78
CA VAL A 145 6.27 6.35 1.32
C VAL A 145 4.98 5.71 0.84
N PHE A 146 5.09 4.89 -0.21
CA PHE A 146 4.03 3.99 -0.64
C PHE A 146 4.38 2.56 -0.24
N VAL A 147 3.45 1.90 0.43
CA VAL A 147 3.58 0.58 1.01
C VAL A 147 2.45 -0.30 0.50
N PHE A 148 2.79 -1.49 0.02
CA PHE A 148 1.77 -2.48 -0.35
C PHE A 148 1.96 -3.83 0.31
N GLY A 149 0.86 -4.55 0.50
CA GLY A 149 0.83 -5.85 1.16
C GLY A 149 1.13 -7.03 0.21
N LYS A 150 0.07 -7.46 -0.46
CA LYS A 150 0.04 -8.63 -1.34
C LYS A 150 0.23 -8.22 -2.79
N LEU A 151 0.80 -9.10 -3.59
CA LEU A 151 0.75 -8.96 -5.04
C LEU A 151 -0.64 -9.37 -5.54
N ARG A 152 -1.21 -8.59 -6.47
CA ARG A 152 -2.43 -9.02 -7.19
C ARG A 152 -2.13 -10.28 -8.03
N LYS A 153 -3.17 -11.07 -8.33
CA LYS A 153 -3.05 -12.36 -9.03
C LYS A 153 -2.48 -12.27 -10.46
N TYR A 154 -2.57 -11.11 -11.11
CA TYR A 154 -2.18 -10.90 -12.51
C TYR A 154 -0.96 -9.98 -12.68
N VAL A 155 -0.07 -9.99 -11.69
CA VAL A 155 1.18 -9.22 -11.76
C VAL A 155 2.16 -9.96 -12.67
N GLY A 156 2.41 -9.41 -13.86
CA GLY A 156 3.29 -9.98 -14.89
C GLY A 156 4.74 -9.48 -14.80
N LYS A 157 5.60 -9.88 -15.75
CA LYS A 157 7.00 -9.43 -15.81
C LYS A 157 7.16 -7.90 -15.91
N GLU A 158 6.22 -7.22 -16.56
CA GLU A 158 6.26 -5.76 -16.76
C GLU A 158 6.13 -4.95 -15.47
N THR A 159 5.63 -5.57 -14.40
CA THR A 159 5.43 -4.89 -13.11
C THR A 159 6.74 -4.45 -12.45
N GLY A 160 7.88 -5.02 -12.83
CA GLY A 160 9.18 -4.50 -12.41
C GLY A 160 9.38 -3.04 -12.85
N ASN A 161 9.16 -2.75 -14.13
CA ASN A 161 9.33 -1.39 -14.67
C ASN A 161 8.29 -0.42 -14.07
N ASP A 162 7.06 -0.89 -13.89
CA ASP A 162 6.01 -0.09 -13.25
C ASP A 162 6.40 0.32 -11.81
N PHE A 163 6.99 -0.60 -11.04
CA PHE A 163 7.45 -0.32 -9.68
C PHE A 163 8.66 0.60 -9.63
N LEU A 164 9.53 0.57 -10.65
CA LEU A 164 10.61 1.57 -10.79
C LEU A 164 10.01 2.98 -10.96
N ILE A 165 9.00 3.13 -11.82
CA ILE A 165 8.32 4.42 -12.04
C ILE A 165 7.67 4.92 -10.75
N ILE A 166 6.94 4.06 -10.05
CA ILE A 166 6.35 4.42 -8.76
C ILE A 166 7.44 4.84 -7.77
N ASN A 167 8.54 4.07 -7.67
CA ASN A 167 9.62 4.37 -6.74
C ASN A 167 10.34 5.69 -7.06
N MET A 168 10.44 6.09 -8.33
CA MET A 168 10.97 7.40 -8.73
C MET A 168 10.08 8.56 -8.25
N LEU A 169 8.76 8.36 -8.19
CA LEU A 169 7.83 9.36 -7.68
C LEU A 169 7.79 9.36 -6.15
N MET A 170 7.80 8.16 -5.55
CA MET A 170 7.67 7.96 -4.12
C MET A 170 8.28 6.62 -3.69
N PRO A 171 9.16 6.59 -2.66
CA PRO A 171 9.76 5.35 -2.18
C PRO A 171 8.73 4.23 -1.95
N LEU A 172 8.93 3.11 -2.64
CA LEU A 172 8.00 1.98 -2.65
C LEU A 172 8.52 0.86 -1.75
N TYR A 173 7.66 0.39 -0.85
CA TYR A 173 7.93 -0.72 0.04
C TYR A 173 6.87 -1.80 -0.13
N ARG A 174 7.27 -3.05 0.08
CA ARG A 174 6.34 -4.15 0.29
C ARG A 174 6.43 -4.59 1.74
N CYS A 175 5.28 -4.85 2.36
CA CYS A 175 5.18 -5.44 3.68
C CYS A 175 4.35 -6.73 3.61
N THR A 176 4.87 -7.86 4.05
CA THR A 176 4.13 -9.13 4.00
C THR A 176 4.00 -9.73 5.38
N SER A 177 2.87 -10.39 5.63
CA SER A 177 2.62 -11.13 6.87
C SER A 177 2.51 -12.61 6.53
N THR A 178 3.57 -13.37 6.84
CA THR A 178 3.56 -14.84 6.83
C THR A 178 3.44 -15.38 8.25
N ASN A 179 4.27 -14.87 9.17
CA ASN A 179 4.24 -15.13 10.62
C ASN A 179 4.44 -13.84 11.43
N VAL A 180 5.35 -12.98 10.95
CA VAL A 180 5.59 -11.63 11.45
C VAL A 180 5.53 -10.70 10.24
N VAL A 181 5.08 -9.46 10.44
CA VAL A 181 5.13 -8.47 9.36
C VAL A 181 6.58 -8.12 9.07
N GLU A 182 7.00 -8.28 7.83
CA GLU A 182 8.31 -7.89 7.33
C GLU A 182 8.13 -6.91 6.18
N CYS A 183 8.88 -5.81 6.21
CA CYS A 183 8.89 -4.80 5.16
C CYS A 183 10.25 -4.68 4.50
N GLN A 184 10.27 -4.51 3.18
CA GLN A 184 11.49 -4.23 2.43
C GLN A 184 11.26 -3.13 1.38
N ASN A 185 12.30 -2.35 1.13
CA ASN A 185 12.31 -1.40 0.01
C ASN A 185 12.28 -2.19 -1.31
N CYS A 186 11.43 -1.75 -2.24
CA CYS A 186 11.30 -2.35 -3.54
C CYS A 186 12.39 -1.95 -4.52
N LEU A 187 13.20 -0.95 -4.21
CA LEU A 187 14.43 -0.64 -4.92
C LEU A 187 15.64 -1.00 -4.05
N LYS A 188 16.56 -1.79 -4.62
CA LYS A 188 17.85 -2.12 -4.04
C LYS A 188 18.90 -2.09 -5.14
N ASP A 189 19.92 -1.24 -4.99
CA ASP A 189 21.04 -1.11 -5.93
C ASP A 189 20.57 -0.89 -7.39
N ASP A 190 19.64 0.06 -7.58
CA ASP A 190 18.99 0.40 -8.86
C ASP A 190 18.19 -0.73 -9.54
N ALA A 191 18.02 -1.87 -8.86
CA ALA A 191 17.22 -2.99 -9.31
C ALA A 191 15.97 -3.16 -8.42
N VAL A 192 14.91 -3.73 -9.01
CA VAL A 192 13.71 -4.08 -8.24
C VAL A 192 14.03 -5.26 -7.34
N ASN A 193 13.83 -5.08 -6.03
CA ASN A 193 14.02 -6.13 -5.04
C ASN A 193 13.08 -7.31 -5.35
N PRO A 194 13.59 -8.55 -5.50
CA PRO A 194 12.77 -9.73 -5.73
C PRO A 194 11.67 -9.95 -4.68
N PHE A 195 11.88 -9.45 -3.46
CA PHE A 195 10.85 -9.43 -2.42
C PHE A 195 9.58 -8.71 -2.88
N CYS A 196 9.69 -7.72 -3.76
CA CYS A 196 8.54 -6.99 -4.30
C CYS A 196 7.95 -7.60 -5.56
N LEU A 197 8.55 -8.63 -6.15
CA LEU A 197 8.10 -9.22 -7.40
C LEU A 197 7.31 -10.51 -7.18
N PRO A 198 6.51 -10.95 -8.17
CA PRO A 198 5.93 -12.29 -8.16
C PRO A 198 7.05 -13.32 -8.01
N GLY A 199 6.88 -14.26 -7.09
CA GLY A 199 7.82 -15.38 -6.97
C GLY A 199 7.94 -16.06 -8.33
N LYS A 200 9.18 -16.32 -8.78
CA LYS A 200 9.39 -17.19 -9.95
C LYS A 200 8.72 -18.52 -9.61
N LYS A 201 7.63 -18.87 -10.29
CA LYS A 201 7.10 -20.23 -10.21
C LYS A 201 8.25 -21.15 -10.58
N SER A 202 8.66 -22.02 -9.65
CA SER A 202 9.70 -22.98 -9.92
C SER A 202 9.29 -23.81 -11.13
N ILE A 203 10.14 -23.90 -12.15
CA ILE A 203 9.95 -24.81 -13.28
C ILE A 203 9.68 -26.23 -12.79
N LEU A 204 10.23 -26.60 -11.62
CA LEU A 204 10.01 -27.88 -10.96
C LEU A 204 8.54 -28.13 -10.60
N LEU A 205 7.78 -27.11 -10.21
CA LEU A 205 6.34 -27.24 -9.90
C LEU A 205 5.51 -27.47 -11.16
N TYR A 206 5.89 -26.85 -12.28
CA TYR A 206 5.28 -27.13 -13.58
C TYR A 206 5.56 -28.56 -14.05
N PHE A 207 6.80 -29.04 -13.86
CA PHE A 207 7.12 -30.43 -14.13
C PHE A 207 6.38 -31.40 -13.21
N GLN A 208 6.20 -31.08 -11.92
CA GLN A 208 5.43 -31.92 -11.00
C GLN A 208 3.96 -32.02 -11.40
N GLU A 209 3.29 -30.91 -11.71
CA GLU A 209 1.88 -30.94 -12.15
C GLU A 209 1.72 -31.63 -13.50
N MET A 210 2.68 -31.47 -14.42
CA MET A 210 2.68 -32.14 -15.71
C MET A 210 2.98 -33.65 -15.58
N LEU A 211 3.85 -34.06 -14.65
CA LEU A 211 4.11 -35.48 -14.38
C LEU A 211 2.87 -36.14 -13.76
N LEU A 212 2.19 -35.46 -12.84
CA LEU A 212 0.98 -35.95 -12.20
C LEU A 212 -0.16 -36.12 -13.20
N SER A 213 -0.36 -35.16 -14.11
CA SER A 213 -1.40 -35.28 -15.14
C SER A 213 -1.10 -36.39 -16.15
N VAL A 214 0.17 -36.64 -16.48
CA VAL A 214 0.58 -37.77 -17.32
C VAL A 214 0.34 -39.09 -16.58
N ILE A 215 0.67 -39.19 -15.29
CA ILE A 215 0.42 -40.38 -14.49
C ILE A 215 -1.09 -40.67 -14.39
N GLU A 216 -1.93 -39.66 -14.18
CA GLU A 216 -3.40 -39.82 -14.17
C GLU A 216 -3.94 -40.32 -15.52
N LEU A 217 -3.39 -39.85 -16.63
CA LEU A 217 -3.73 -40.32 -17.99
C LEU A 217 -3.29 -41.76 -18.28
N PHE A 218 -2.22 -42.24 -17.64
CA PHE A 218 -1.76 -43.63 -17.76
C PHE A 218 -2.48 -44.60 -16.81
N LEU A 219 -3.18 -44.08 -15.80
CA LEU A 219 -3.92 -44.87 -14.81
C LEU A 219 -5.44 -44.86 -15.03
N SER A 220 -5.95 -44.13 -16.02
CA SER A 220 -7.35 -44.18 -16.49
C SER A 220 -7.50 -45.09 -17.71
#